data_AF-A0A961DVD6-F1
#
_entry.id   AF-A0A961DVD6-F1
#
_cell.length_a   1.000
_cell.length_b   1.000
_cell.length_c   1.000
_cell.angle_alpha   90.00
_cell.angle_beta   90.00
_cell.angle_gamma   90.00
#
_symmetry.space_group_name_H-M   'P 1'
#
loop_
_entity.id
_entity.type
_entity.pdbx_description
1 polymer ?
#
loop_
_entity_poly.entity_id
_entity_poly.type
_entity_poly.pdbx_seq_one_letter_code
_entity_poly.pdbx_strand_id
1 'polypeptide(L)'
;MPQTVVSKNVVRRWGAGTAAVVRLMVASYPPMTGVAIAAAAGVTQPRASQILKQLAELDAVSATPDGYVGDPAKLLDLYRARTRPHLVEPESYWYSTRPLAEQASRVQALAAKREAAIAFSADLAPDLLAPWRHPTITIAYVADQLPATEAGFVPAEGRADASLI
;
A
#
# COMPACT_ATOMS: atom_id res chain seq x y z
N MET A 1 27.59 7.30 -34.68
CA MET A 1 26.56 6.46 -34.05
C MET A 1 25.41 7.35 -33.63
N PRO A 2 24.18 7.13 -34.09
CA PRO A 2 23.07 8.01 -33.75
C PRO A 2 22.63 7.74 -32.30
N GLN A 3 22.61 8.79 -31.49
CA GLN A 3 22.09 8.73 -30.12
C GLN A 3 20.56 8.62 -30.17
N THR A 4 20.05 7.49 -29.70
CA THR A 4 18.62 7.26 -29.52
C THR A 4 18.09 8.21 -28.45
N VAL A 5 17.34 9.22 -28.87
CA VAL A 5 16.59 10.09 -27.95
C VAL A 5 15.52 9.24 -27.27
N VAL A 6 15.72 8.93 -25.99
CA VAL A 6 14.72 8.24 -25.17
C VAL A 6 13.53 9.19 -24.98
N SER A 7 12.42 8.86 -25.63
CA SER A 7 11.13 9.54 -25.50
C SER A 7 10.76 9.74 -24.03
N LYS A 8 10.61 11.00 -23.62
CA LYS A 8 10.33 11.45 -22.25
C LYS A 8 8.83 11.38 -21.90
N ASN A 9 8.11 10.39 -22.43
CA ASN A 9 6.71 10.16 -22.08
C ASN A 9 6.63 9.18 -20.91
N VAL A 10 6.93 9.68 -19.70
CA VAL A 10 6.56 8.97 -18.47
C VAL A 10 5.04 8.97 -18.41
N VAL A 11 4.41 7.88 -18.84
CA VAL A 11 2.96 7.67 -18.72
C VAL A 11 2.56 7.97 -17.28
N ARG A 12 1.64 8.92 -17.09
CA ARG A 12 1.19 9.38 -15.77
C ARG A 12 0.67 8.17 -14.99
N ARG A 13 1.39 7.82 -13.92
CA ARG A 13 1.18 6.59 -13.14
C ARG A 13 -0.12 6.67 -12.36
N TRP A 14 -0.79 5.53 -12.15
CA TRP A 14 -1.95 5.46 -11.28
C TRP A 14 -1.55 5.36 -9.81
N GLY A 15 -2.19 6.16 -8.96
CA GLY A 15 -2.10 6.04 -7.50
C GLY A 15 -3.07 5.00 -6.94
N ALA A 16 -2.95 4.70 -5.64
CA ALA A 16 -3.71 3.65 -4.95
C ALA A 16 -5.24 3.74 -5.17
N GLY A 17 -5.83 4.94 -5.07
CA GLY A 17 -7.27 5.12 -5.28
C GLY A 17 -7.73 4.81 -6.71
N THR A 18 -6.94 5.14 -7.73
CA THR A 18 -7.28 4.80 -9.13
C THR A 18 -7.18 3.30 -9.34
N ALA A 19 -6.14 2.66 -8.80
CA ALA A 19 -5.98 1.21 -8.84
C ALA A 19 -7.13 0.48 -8.12
N ALA A 20 -7.60 0.99 -6.98
CA ALA A 20 -8.71 0.43 -6.22
C ALA A 20 -10.04 0.49 -7.00
N VAL A 21 -10.38 1.66 -7.57
CA VAL A 21 -11.57 1.81 -8.43
C VAL A 21 -11.53 0.86 -9.62
N VAL A 22 -10.38 0.72 -10.28
CA VAL A 22 -10.26 -0.18 -11.44
C VAL A 22 -10.42 -1.64 -11.05
N ARG A 23 -9.80 -2.09 -9.95
CA ARG A 23 -10.00 -3.47 -9.44
C ARG A 23 -11.45 -3.74 -9.10
N LEU A 24 -12.13 -2.79 -8.45
CA LEU A 24 -13.55 -2.90 -8.13
C LEU A 24 -14.39 -3.07 -9.40
N MET A 25 -14.15 -2.24 -10.42
CA MET A 25 -14.90 -2.28 -11.69
C MET A 25 -14.59 -3.53 -12.53
N VAL A 26 -13.40 -4.12 -12.40
CA VAL A 26 -13.08 -5.44 -12.99
C VAL A 26 -13.86 -6.57 -12.31
N ALA A 27 -14.02 -6.49 -10.99
CA ALA A 27 -14.67 -7.53 -10.19
C ALA A 27 -16.21 -7.41 -10.15
N SER A 28 -16.76 -6.26 -10.53
CA SER A 28 -18.19 -5.96 -10.44
C SER A 28 -18.88 -6.15 -11.78
N TYR A 29 -19.89 -7.03 -11.81
CA TYR A 29 -20.71 -7.29 -12.99
C TYR A 29 -21.95 -6.39 -13.10
N PRO A 30 -22.70 -6.06 -12.02
CA PRO A 30 -23.82 -5.13 -12.13
C PRO A 30 -23.36 -3.67 -12.17
N PRO A 31 -24.15 -2.75 -12.77
CA PRO A 31 -23.87 -1.32 -12.73
C PRO A 31 -23.74 -0.80 -11.30
N MET A 32 -22.76 0.08 -11.05
CA MET A 32 -22.54 0.69 -9.74
C MET A 32 -22.64 2.22 -9.81
N THR A 33 -23.33 2.84 -8.86
CA THR A 33 -23.38 4.30 -8.77
C THR A 33 -22.02 4.88 -8.38
N GLY A 34 -21.75 6.13 -8.77
CA GLY A 34 -20.48 6.80 -8.41
C GLY A 34 -20.25 6.92 -6.90
N VAL A 35 -21.32 7.00 -6.11
CA VAL A 35 -21.26 7.01 -4.64
C VAL A 35 -20.88 5.63 -4.09
N ALA A 36 -21.50 4.55 -4.62
CA ALA A 36 -21.17 3.19 -4.22
C ALA A 36 -19.71 2.83 -4.58
N ILE A 37 -19.25 3.24 -5.76
CA ILE A 37 -17.85 3.06 -6.20
C ILE A 37 -16.89 3.79 -5.27
N ALA A 38 -17.19 5.04 -4.91
CA ALA A 38 -16.34 5.84 -4.02
C ALA A 38 -16.20 5.17 -2.63
N ALA A 39 -17.33 4.76 -2.05
CA ALA A 39 -17.36 4.08 -0.76
C ALA A 39 -16.60 2.75 -0.78
N ALA A 40 -16.86 1.90 -1.78
CA ALA A 40 -16.22 0.59 -1.89
C ALA A 40 -14.71 0.67 -2.19
N ALA A 41 -14.27 1.69 -2.93
CA ALA A 41 -12.85 1.89 -3.24
C ALA A 41 -12.08 2.72 -2.19
N GLY A 42 -12.75 3.20 -1.13
CA GLY A 42 -12.11 4.00 -0.09
C GLY A 42 -11.59 5.36 -0.58
N VAL A 43 -12.29 5.98 -1.55
CA VAL A 43 -11.94 7.30 -2.10
C VAL A 43 -13.09 8.29 -1.94
N THR A 44 -12.81 9.59 -2.03
CA THR A 44 -13.87 10.60 -2.04
C THR A 44 -14.71 10.53 -3.31
N GLN A 45 -15.99 10.91 -3.25
CA GLN A 45 -16.88 10.92 -4.42
C GLN A 45 -16.35 11.80 -5.58
N PRO A 46 -15.81 13.01 -5.35
CA PRO A 46 -15.20 13.79 -6.43
C PRO A 46 -14.01 13.07 -7.08
N ARG A 47 -13.21 12.35 -6.28
CA ARG A 47 -12.09 11.56 -6.79
C ARG A 47 -12.57 10.40 -7.64
N ALA A 48 -13.61 9.68 -7.21
CA ALA A 48 -14.23 8.63 -8.01
C ALA A 48 -14.77 9.17 -9.35
N SER A 49 -15.47 10.31 -9.33
CA SER A 49 -15.99 10.95 -10.56
C SER A 49 -14.86 11.34 -11.53
N GLN A 50 -13.75 11.90 -11.04
CA GLN A 50 -12.58 12.19 -11.87
C GLN A 50 -11.98 10.93 -12.50
N ILE A 51 -11.87 9.84 -11.74
CA ILE A 51 -11.34 8.56 -12.23
C ILE A 51 -12.28 7.98 -13.29
N LEU A 52 -13.58 7.93 -13.01
CA LEU A 52 -14.58 7.39 -13.93
C LEU A 52 -14.62 8.16 -15.24
N LYS A 53 -14.50 9.49 -15.20
CA LYS A 53 -14.37 10.31 -16.41
C LYS A 53 -13.13 9.91 -17.24
N GLN A 54 -11.98 9.77 -16.59
CA GLN A 54 -10.75 9.35 -17.28
C GLN A 54 -10.84 7.94 -17.87
N LEU A 55 -11.53 7.01 -17.20
CA LEU A 55 -11.73 5.65 -17.71
C LEU A 55 -12.75 5.61 -18.85
N ALA A 56 -13.77 6.47 -18.81
CA ALA A 56 -14.71 6.63 -19.91
C ALA A 56 -14.05 7.23 -21.16
N GLU A 57 -13.14 8.20 -21.00
CA GLU A 57 -12.30 8.73 -22.10
C GLU A 57 -11.39 7.67 -22.75
N LEU A 58 -11.17 6.53 -22.07
CA LEU A 58 -10.40 5.38 -22.56
C LEU A 58 -11.29 4.21 -23.00
N ASP A 59 -12.61 4.43 -23.12
CA ASP A 59 -13.61 3.42 -23.45
C ASP A 59 -13.57 2.17 -22.55
N ALA A 60 -13.09 2.31 -21.31
CA ALA A 60 -12.95 1.23 -20.35
C ALA A 60 -14.11 1.20 -19.32
N VAL A 61 -14.87 2.29 -19.24
CA VAL A 61 -16.07 2.41 -18.41
C VAL A 61 -17.16 3.12 -19.23
N SER A 62 -18.39 2.64 -19.12
CA SER A 62 -19.57 3.29 -19.71
C SER A 62 -20.55 3.72 -18.62
N ALA A 63 -21.15 4.89 -18.80
CA ALA A 63 -22.26 5.33 -17.97
C ALA A 63 -23.58 4.75 -18.51
N THR A 64 -24.41 4.28 -17.61
CA THR A 64 -25.76 3.75 -17.85
C THR A 64 -26.75 4.46 -16.91
N PRO A 65 -28.07 4.36 -17.13
CA PRO A 65 -29.06 4.90 -16.21
C PRO A 65 -28.90 4.41 -14.76
N ASP A 66 -28.43 3.17 -14.59
CA ASP A 66 -28.31 2.50 -13.29
C ASP A 66 -26.92 2.67 -12.64
N GLY A 67 -26.00 3.36 -13.33
CA GLY A 67 -24.63 3.61 -12.85
C GLY A 67 -23.57 3.32 -13.89
N TYR A 68 -22.36 3.01 -13.44
CA TYR A 68 -21.21 2.74 -14.30
C TYR A 68 -20.99 1.25 -14.46
N VAL A 69 -20.65 0.84 -15.68
CA VAL A 69 -20.27 -0.52 -16.04
C VAL A 69 -18.85 -0.50 -16.60
N GLY A 70 -18.00 -1.40 -16.12
CA GLY A 70 -16.63 -1.55 -16.59
C GLY A 70 -16.54 -2.57 -17.73
N ASP A 71 -15.62 -2.37 -18.67
CA ASP A 71 -15.14 -3.42 -19.58
C ASP A 71 -13.99 -4.15 -18.87
N PRO A 72 -14.19 -5.39 -18.38
CA PRO A 72 -13.18 -6.06 -17.56
C PRO A 72 -11.86 -6.30 -18.30
N ALA A 73 -11.91 -6.56 -19.61
CA ALA A 73 -10.71 -6.84 -20.40
C ALA A 73 -9.86 -5.58 -20.55
N LYS A 74 -10.47 -4.46 -20.97
CA LYS A 74 -9.76 -3.19 -21.10
C LYS A 74 -9.27 -2.66 -19.77
N LEU A 75 -10.08 -2.79 -18.71
CA LEU A 75 -9.69 -2.36 -17.38
C LEU A 75 -8.50 -3.17 -16.85
N LEU A 76 -8.46 -4.48 -17.10
CA LEU A 76 -7.32 -5.33 -16.73
C LEU A 76 -6.05 -4.95 -17.51
N ASP A 77 -6.16 -4.68 -18.81
CA ASP A 77 -5.04 -4.23 -19.63
C ASP A 77 -4.50 -2.87 -19.17
N LEU A 78 -5.40 -1.90 -18.90
CA LEU A 78 -5.03 -0.60 -18.36
C LEU A 78 -4.39 -0.73 -16.97
N TYR A 79 -4.94 -1.60 -16.11
CA TYR A 79 -4.37 -1.89 -14.80
C TYR A 79 -2.96 -2.46 -14.93
N ARG A 80 -2.74 -3.44 -15.80
CA ARG A 80 -1.41 -4.02 -16.05
C ARG A 80 -0.42 -2.98 -16.57
N ALA A 81 -0.86 -2.09 -17.46
CA ALA A 81 0.00 -1.09 -18.08
C ALA A 81 0.33 0.10 -17.17
N ARG A 82 -0.59 0.49 -16.28
CA ARG A 82 -0.50 1.75 -15.52
C ARG A 82 -0.33 1.57 -14.01
N THR A 83 -0.75 0.42 -13.47
CA THR A 83 -0.55 0.11 -12.05
C THR A 83 0.82 -0.53 -11.86
N ARG A 84 1.69 0.14 -11.10
CA ARG A 84 2.75 -0.52 -10.35
C ARG A 84 2.21 -0.71 -8.94
N PRO A 85 2.12 -1.94 -8.41
CA PRO A 85 1.82 -2.12 -7.00
C PRO A 85 2.82 -1.28 -6.22
N HIS A 86 2.32 -0.28 -5.49
CA HIS A 86 3.13 0.37 -4.49
C HIS A 86 3.18 -0.66 -3.36
N LEU A 87 4.27 -1.40 -3.29
CA LEU A 87 4.59 -2.32 -2.19
C LEU A 87 4.93 -1.56 -0.89
N VAL A 88 4.41 -0.34 -0.75
CA VAL A 88 4.72 0.53 0.37
C VAL A 88 3.37 0.96 0.91
N GLU A 89 2.79 0.12 1.76
CA GLU A 89 2.10 0.71 2.91
C GLU A 89 3.07 1.68 3.59
N PRO A 90 2.60 2.83 4.09
CA PRO A 90 3.49 3.83 4.65
C PRO A 90 4.36 3.21 5.74
N GLU A 91 5.64 3.00 5.41
CA GLU A 91 6.67 2.63 6.37
C GLU A 91 6.66 3.69 7.46
N SER A 92 6.62 3.24 8.71
CA SER A 92 6.69 4.12 9.87
C SER A 92 8.00 3.85 10.56
N TYR A 93 8.80 4.89 10.76
CA TYR A 93 10.15 4.74 11.29
C TYR A 93 10.13 4.98 12.80
N TRP A 94 10.63 4.01 13.55
CA TRP A 94 10.60 4.03 15.00
C TRP A 94 11.96 3.68 15.58
N TYR A 95 12.28 4.31 16.71
CA TYR A 95 13.53 4.11 17.41
C TYR A 95 13.32 3.81 18.89
N SER A 96 14.18 2.94 19.43
CA SER A 96 14.33 2.71 20.86
C SER A 96 15.77 2.35 21.17
N THR A 97 16.25 2.70 22.36
CA THR A 97 17.58 2.33 22.87
C THR A 97 17.63 0.93 23.48
N ARG A 98 16.49 0.24 23.58
CA ARG A 98 16.40 -1.12 24.11
C ARG A 98 17.05 -2.14 23.17
N PRO A 99 17.48 -3.32 23.66
CA PRO A 99 17.90 -4.42 22.79
C PRO A 99 16.80 -4.82 21.80
N LEU A 100 17.16 -5.18 20.56
CA LEU A 100 16.21 -5.47 19.48
C LEU A 100 15.23 -6.62 19.79
N ALA A 101 15.68 -7.65 20.51
CA ALA A 101 14.79 -8.71 20.98
C ALA A 101 13.72 -8.19 21.97
N GLU A 102 14.08 -7.23 22.84
CA GLU A 102 13.12 -6.60 23.76
C GLU A 102 12.17 -5.67 23.00
N GLN A 103 12.69 -4.91 22.03
CA GLN A 103 11.88 -4.10 21.13
C GLN A 103 10.81 -4.95 20.42
N ALA A 104 11.21 -6.06 19.80
CA ALA A 104 10.31 -6.97 19.10
C ALA A 104 9.26 -7.59 20.04
N SER A 105 9.66 -8.06 21.23
CA SER A 105 8.75 -8.61 22.23
C SER A 105 7.67 -7.60 22.66
N ARG A 106 8.04 -6.32 22.84
CA ARG A 106 7.10 -5.25 23.20
C ARG A 106 6.10 -4.96 22.09
N VAL A 107 6.55 -4.93 20.83
CA VAL A 107 5.65 -4.75 19.67
C VAL A 107 4.74 -5.97 19.51
N GLN A 108 5.26 -7.18 19.70
CA GLN A 108 4.46 -8.40 19.67
C GLN A 108 3.37 -8.41 20.75
N ALA A 109 3.71 -7.98 21.97
CA ALA A 109 2.73 -7.84 23.05
C ALA A 109 1.67 -6.78 22.75
N LEU A 110 2.04 -5.67 22.08
CA LEU A 110 1.09 -4.66 21.61
C LEU A 110 0.17 -5.21 20.52
N ALA A 111 0.72 -5.95 19.55
CA ALA A 111 -0.05 -6.59 18.49
C ALA A 111 -1.06 -7.59 19.07
N ALA A 112 -0.64 -8.43 20.02
CA ALA A 112 -1.50 -9.38 20.71
C ALA A 112 -2.66 -8.70 21.46
N LYS A 113 -2.40 -7.58 22.15
CA LYS A 113 -3.45 -6.79 22.82
C LYS A 113 -4.48 -6.20 21.86
N ARG A 114 -4.11 -6.00 20.60
CA ARG A 114 -4.96 -5.44 19.54
C ARG A 114 -5.48 -6.49 18.57
N GLU A 115 -5.23 -7.77 18.85
CA GLU A 115 -5.60 -8.90 17.99
C GLU A 115 -5.06 -8.76 16.55
N ALA A 116 -3.94 -8.05 16.39
CA ALA A 116 -3.31 -7.80 15.09
C ALA A 116 -2.27 -8.88 14.77
N ALA A 117 -2.30 -9.39 13.54
CA ALA A 117 -1.25 -10.28 13.05
C ALA A 117 0.06 -9.50 12.85
N ILE A 118 1.17 -10.10 13.29
CA ILE A 118 2.51 -9.52 13.17
C ILE A 118 3.54 -10.57 12.76
N ALA A 119 4.47 -10.21 11.88
CA ALA A 119 5.65 -10.99 11.53
C ALA A 119 6.90 -10.11 11.52
N PHE A 120 8.06 -10.67 11.90
CA PHE A 120 9.32 -9.94 11.94
C PHE A 120 10.33 -10.43 10.89
N SER A 121 11.16 -9.52 10.39
CA SER A 121 12.30 -9.82 9.52
C SER A 121 13.53 -8.96 9.85
N ALA A 122 14.45 -8.85 8.88
CA ALA A 122 15.77 -8.22 8.99
C ALA A 122 16.63 -8.89 10.07
N ASP A 123 17.26 -8.13 10.97
CA ASP A 123 18.34 -8.66 11.81
C ASP A 123 17.83 -9.57 12.93
N LEU A 124 16.57 -9.41 13.35
CA LEU A 124 15.98 -10.20 14.42
C LEU A 124 15.90 -11.70 14.06
N ALA A 125 15.48 -12.04 12.84
CA ALA A 125 15.27 -13.44 12.48
C ALA A 125 16.59 -14.26 12.47
N PRO A 126 17.70 -13.79 11.87
CA PRO A 126 19.00 -14.42 12.02
C PRO A 126 19.52 -14.42 13.46
N ASP A 127 19.29 -13.35 14.23
CA ASP A 127 19.75 -13.26 15.63
C ASP A 127 19.11 -14.34 16.51
N LEU A 128 17.84 -14.65 16.30
CA LEU A 128 17.13 -15.72 17.03
C LEU A 128 17.59 -17.13 16.65
N LEU A 129 18.11 -17.34 15.43
CA LEU A 129 18.53 -18.66 14.94
C LEU A 129 20.01 -18.94 15.24
N ALA A 130 20.89 -17.98 14.96
CA ALA A 130 22.33 -18.09 15.15
C ALA A 130 22.91 -16.68 15.34
N PRO A 131 23.17 -16.22 16.57
CA PRO A 131 23.70 -14.88 16.82
C PRO A 131 25.11 -14.74 16.22
N TRP A 132 25.25 -13.95 15.14
CA TRP A 132 26.54 -13.75 14.45
C TRP A 132 26.95 -12.28 14.27
N ARG A 133 26.03 -11.34 14.56
CA ARG A 133 26.29 -9.90 14.57
C ARG A 133 25.36 -9.21 15.57
N HIS A 134 25.72 -8.00 16.00
CA HIS A 134 24.80 -7.15 16.75
C HIS A 134 23.66 -6.68 15.84
N PRO A 135 22.40 -7.05 16.12
CA PRO A 135 21.26 -6.57 15.35
C PRO A 135 21.16 -5.05 15.46
N THR A 136 20.89 -4.37 14.36
CA THR A 136 20.66 -2.92 14.36
C THR A 136 19.27 -2.54 13.85
N ILE A 137 18.60 -3.43 13.12
CA ILE A 137 17.26 -3.16 12.58
C ILE A 137 16.34 -4.40 12.56
N THR A 138 15.06 -4.19 12.86
CA THR A 138 14.01 -5.16 12.58
C THR A 138 12.90 -4.52 11.75
N ILE A 139 12.23 -5.33 10.93
CA ILE A 139 11.06 -4.91 10.16
C ILE A 139 9.88 -5.71 10.69
N ALA A 140 8.81 -5.02 11.08
CA ALA A 140 7.56 -5.61 11.54
C ALA A 140 6.48 -5.43 10.47
N TYR A 141 6.04 -6.54 9.89
CA TYR A 141 4.86 -6.57 9.04
C TYR A 141 3.63 -6.72 9.93
N VAL A 142 2.75 -5.72 9.91
CA VAL A 142 1.53 -5.69 10.72
C VAL A 142 0.31 -5.60 9.81
N ALA A 143 -0.77 -6.31 10.15
CA ALA A 143 -2.01 -6.23 9.39
C ALA A 143 -2.71 -4.87 9.55
N ASP A 144 -2.53 -4.24 10.71
CA ASP A 144 -3.08 -2.93 11.06
C ASP A 144 -2.00 -2.08 11.73
N GLN A 145 -2.04 -0.75 11.54
CA GLN A 145 -1.08 0.14 12.17
C GLN A 145 -1.13 0.04 13.70
N LEU A 146 0.04 -0.18 14.31
CA LEU A 146 0.21 -0.21 15.76
C LEU A 146 0.82 1.10 16.26
N PRO A 147 0.30 1.70 17.34
CA PRO A 147 0.92 2.88 17.95
C PRO A 147 2.17 2.48 18.72
N ALA A 148 3.32 2.43 18.05
CA ALA A 148 4.58 1.96 18.63
C ALA A 148 5.05 2.79 19.84
N THR A 149 4.54 4.02 20.02
CA THR A 149 4.73 4.81 21.25
C THR A 149 4.26 4.06 22.50
N GLU A 150 3.19 3.26 22.42
CA GLU A 150 2.71 2.41 23.53
C GLU A 150 3.69 1.27 23.86
N ALA A 151 4.49 0.83 22.88
CA ALA A 151 5.58 -0.11 23.08
C ALA A 151 6.87 0.59 23.58
N GLY A 152 6.86 1.92 23.71
CA GLY A 152 7.96 2.73 24.22
C GLY A 152 8.97 3.16 23.16
N PHE A 153 8.54 3.27 21.91
CA PHE A 153 9.32 3.83 20.81
C PHE A 153 9.09 5.33 20.66
N VAL A 154 10.03 6.00 20.00
CA VAL A 154 9.89 7.37 19.51
C VAL A 154 9.95 7.38 17.98
N PRO A 155 9.28 8.32 17.29
CA PRO A 155 9.42 8.47 15.84
C PRO A 155 10.88 8.72 15.46
N ALA A 156 11.36 8.05 14.41
CA ALA A 156 12.65 8.32 13.78
C ALA A 156 12.46 9.21 12.55
N GLU A 157 13.48 10.00 12.19
CA GLU A 157 13.42 10.89 11.03
C GLU A 157 13.37 10.14 9.70
N GLY A 158 13.94 8.93 9.67
CA GLY A 158 13.90 8.06 8.51
C GLY A 158 14.45 6.67 8.80
N ARG A 159 14.50 5.85 7.76
CA ARG A 159 15.02 4.47 7.78
C ARG A 159 16.43 4.35 8.37
N ALA A 160 17.29 5.34 8.16
CA ALA A 160 18.68 5.30 8.62
C ALA A 160 18.81 5.34 10.16
N ASP A 161 17.84 5.97 10.82
CA ASP A 161 17.84 6.19 12.27
C ASP A 161 16.85 5.25 12.99
N ALA A 162 16.16 4.41 12.24
CA ALA A 162 15.15 3.48 12.76
C ALA A 162 15.79 2.19 13.27
N SER A 163 15.34 1.74 14.45
CA SER A 163 15.58 0.35 14.91
C SER A 163 14.40 -0.57 14.58
N LEU A 164 13.22 0.00 14.32
CA LEU A 164 12.00 -0.68 13.89
C LEU A 164 11.38 0.05 12.69
N ILE A 165 11.03 -0.72 11.67
CA ILE A 165 10.25 -0.28 10.50
C ILE A 165 8.95 -1.07 10.46
#